data_AF-A0A9P8F0W6-F1
#
_entry.id   AF-A0A9P8F0W6-F1
#
_cell.length_a   1.000
_cell.length_b   1.000
_cell.length_c   1.000
_cell.angle_alpha   90.00
_cell.angle_beta   90.00
_cell.angle_gamma   90.00
#
_symmetry.space_group_name_H-M   'P 1'
#
loop_
_entity.id
_entity.type
_entity.pdbx_description
1 polymer ?
#
loop_
_entity_poly.entity_id
_entity_poly.type
_entity_poly.pdbx_seq_one_letter_code
_entity_poly.pdbx_strand_id
1 'polypeptide(L)'
;MSALQISRQLTLRNMRNPQTSVLARSLLPSRPASTSSKPVPKGRLLEKPTRFNPPSHPARLPRRNRQPAFQVPLSAKEKEQQKRKQYPHMMPPEGTFFHWFLTNRT
;
A
#
# COMPACT_ATOMS: atom_id res chain seq x y z
N MET A 1 43.59 -12.17 15.02
CA MET A 1 42.67 -11.69 13.96
C MET A 1 41.30 -11.55 14.59
N SER A 2 40.88 -10.30 14.85
CA SER A 2 39.79 -9.93 15.75
C SER A 2 38.41 -10.07 15.08
N ALA A 3 37.49 -10.76 15.74
CA ALA A 3 36.10 -10.91 15.30
C ALA A 3 35.24 -9.77 15.87
N LEU A 4 34.89 -8.80 15.03
CA LEU A 4 33.98 -7.71 15.41
C LEU A 4 32.52 -8.18 15.31
N GLN A 5 31.94 -8.50 16.47
CA GLN A 5 30.50 -8.64 16.65
C GLN A 5 29.81 -7.29 16.46
N ILE A 6 28.84 -7.23 15.55
CA ILE A 6 27.95 -6.07 15.40
C ILE A 6 26.52 -6.56 15.54
N SER A 7 26.01 -6.55 16.77
CA SER A 7 24.57 -6.72 17.04
C SER A 7 23.92 -5.34 17.13
N ARG A 8 23.08 -5.02 16.15
CA ARG A 8 22.24 -3.82 16.17
C ARG A 8 21.02 -4.09 17.05
N GLN A 9 20.92 -3.40 18.19
CA GLN A 9 19.72 -3.44 19.02
C GLN A 9 18.63 -2.56 18.41
N LEU A 10 17.41 -3.10 18.29
CA LEU A 10 16.23 -2.37 17.82
C LEU A 10 15.43 -1.91 19.05
N THR A 11 15.34 -0.61 19.27
CA THR A 11 14.52 -0.02 20.34
C THR A 11 13.14 0.36 19.79
N LEU A 12 12.10 -0.32 20.26
CA LEU A 12 10.71 0.05 19.97
C LEU A 12 10.29 1.19 20.90
N ARG A 13 9.98 2.35 20.31
CA ARG A 13 9.52 3.55 21.02
C ARG A 13 8.01 3.43 21.26
N ASN A 14 7.62 3.19 22.51
CA ASN A 14 6.21 3.08 22.89
C ASN A 14 5.61 4.48 23.12
N MET A 15 4.69 4.92 22.24
CA MET A 15 3.98 6.18 22.40
C MET A 15 2.82 6.00 23.39
N ARG A 16 2.94 6.55 24.60
CA ARG A 16 1.82 6.67 25.56
C ARG A 16 1.11 7.99 25.33
N ASN A 17 -0.20 7.94 25.07
CA ASN A 17 -1.08 9.10 24.96
C ASN A 17 -1.71 9.41 26.34
N PRO A 18 -1.48 10.57 26.96
CA PRO A 18 -2.13 10.90 28.23
C PRO A 18 -3.15 12.00 28.01
N GLN A 19 -4.42 11.67 27.74
CA GLN A 19 -5.48 12.68 27.79
C GLN A 19 -6.81 12.11 28.28
N THR A 20 -7.04 12.20 29.59
CA THR A 20 -8.38 12.39 30.15
C THR A 20 -8.27 13.20 31.45
N SER A 21 -8.21 14.54 31.35
CA SER A 21 -8.56 15.41 32.47
C SER A 21 -10.05 15.73 32.38
N VAL A 22 -10.85 15.03 33.18
CA VAL A 22 -12.30 15.29 33.28
C VAL A 22 -12.47 16.48 34.22
N LEU A 23 -12.65 17.68 33.66
CA LEU A 23 -13.02 18.85 34.46
C LEU A 23 -14.50 18.74 34.88
N ALA A 24 -14.72 18.44 36.16
CA ALA A 24 -16.03 18.48 36.78
C ALA A 24 -16.59 19.90 36.72
N ARG A 25 -17.65 20.12 35.93
CA ARG A 25 -18.33 21.41 35.82
C ARG A 25 -19.47 21.46 36.84
N SER A 26 -19.39 22.38 37.79
CA SER A 26 -20.44 22.67 38.77
C SER A 26 -21.72 23.14 38.07
N LEU A 27 -22.86 22.55 38.45
CA LEU A 27 -24.19 22.91 37.94
C LEU A 27 -24.78 24.01 38.83
N LEU A 28 -24.60 25.28 38.45
CA LEU A 28 -25.42 26.37 38.96
C LEU A 28 -26.46 26.74 37.89
N PRO A 29 -27.77 26.79 38.21
CA PRO A 29 -28.78 27.23 37.26
C PRO A 29 -28.73 28.76 37.13
N SER A 30 -28.19 29.25 36.02
CA SER A 30 -28.30 30.66 35.62
C SER A 30 -29.70 30.89 35.02
N ARG A 31 -30.48 31.80 35.60
CA ARG A 31 -31.79 32.23 35.06
C ARG A 31 -31.55 33.37 34.06
N PRO A 32 -32.08 33.35 32.83
CA PRO A 32 -31.98 34.50 31.94
C PRO A 32 -32.95 35.61 32.37
N ALA A 33 -32.43 36.82 32.57
CA ALA A 33 -33.24 38.03 32.69
C ALA A 33 -33.59 38.53 31.28
N SER A 34 -34.82 38.32 30.82
CA SER A 34 -35.29 38.84 29.54
C SER A 34 -36.25 40.02 29.75
N THR A 35 -35.72 41.24 29.70
CA THR A 35 -36.49 42.46 29.44
C THR A 35 -35.67 43.41 28.57
N SER A 36 -35.63 43.14 27.26
CA SER A 36 -35.29 44.19 26.28
C SER A 36 -35.84 43.85 24.90
N SER A 37 -36.84 44.62 24.47
CA SER A 37 -37.44 44.60 23.14
C SER A 37 -36.58 45.38 22.14
N LYS A 38 -35.35 44.91 21.89
CA LYS A 38 -34.52 45.43 20.78
C LYS A 38 -34.30 44.33 19.73
N PRO A 39 -34.50 44.61 18.43
CA PRO A 39 -34.22 43.63 17.39
C PRO A 39 -32.72 43.31 17.40
N VAL A 40 -32.40 42.04 17.67
CA VAL A 40 -31.04 41.52 17.70
C VAL A 40 -30.40 41.79 16.33
N PRO A 41 -29.27 42.54 16.24
CA PRO A 41 -28.54 42.63 15.00
C PRO A 41 -28.09 41.21 14.67
N LYS A 42 -28.49 40.71 13.49
CA LYS A 42 -28.21 39.34 13.02
C LYS A 42 -26.74 39.05 13.30
N GLY A 43 -26.48 38.33 14.39
CA GLY A 43 -25.13 38.00 14.84
C GLY A 43 -24.43 37.29 13.69
N ARG A 44 -23.10 37.42 13.61
CA ARG A 44 -22.28 36.76 12.58
C ARG A 44 -22.60 35.27 12.52
N LEU A 45 -23.59 34.93 11.69
CA LEU A 45 -24.01 33.58 11.42
C LEU A 45 -22.94 33.07 10.49
N LEU A 46 -22.05 32.23 11.02
CA LEU A 46 -21.11 31.50 10.19
C LEU A 46 -21.93 30.70 9.18
N GLU A 47 -21.66 30.89 7.90
CA GLU A 47 -22.39 30.19 6.85
C GLU A 47 -22.27 28.68 7.05
N LYS A 48 -23.34 27.97 6.70
CA LYS A 48 -23.32 26.50 6.79
C LYS A 48 -22.17 25.99 5.93
N PRO A 49 -21.31 25.11 6.45
CA PRO A 49 -20.20 24.58 5.68
C PRO A 49 -20.73 23.91 4.42
N THR A 50 -20.00 24.07 3.31
CA THR A 50 -20.35 23.43 2.04
C THR A 50 -20.47 21.93 2.25
N ARG A 51 -21.54 21.34 1.73
CA ARG A 51 -21.81 19.90 1.87
C ARG A 51 -20.60 19.11 1.33
N PHE A 52 -20.15 18.12 2.10
CA PHE A 52 -19.07 17.24 1.68
C PHE A 52 -19.48 16.49 0.42
N ASN A 53 -18.82 16.83 -0.70
CA ASN A 53 -19.02 16.15 -1.97
C ASN A 53 -17.88 15.15 -2.13
N PRO A 54 -18.09 13.86 -1.81
CA PRO A 54 -17.06 12.87 -2.07
C PRO A 54 -16.75 12.89 -3.57
N PRO A 55 -15.49 12.66 -3.98
CA PRO A 55 -15.18 12.45 -5.38
C PRO A 55 -16.10 11.34 -5.90
N SER A 56 -16.96 11.67 -6.88
CA SER A 56 -18.04 10.81 -7.38
C SER A 56 -17.55 9.44 -7.88
N HIS A 57 -16.26 9.34 -8.15
CA HIS A 57 -15.52 8.10 -8.34
C HIS A 57 -14.03 8.43 -8.19
N PRO A 58 -13.18 7.57 -7.58
CA PRO A 58 -11.73 7.74 -7.74
C PRO A 58 -11.42 7.62 -9.24
N ALA A 59 -10.75 8.64 -9.80
CA ALA A 59 -10.19 8.55 -11.15
C ALA A 59 -9.28 7.31 -11.18
N ARG A 60 -9.59 6.31 -12.01
CA ARG A 60 -8.71 5.16 -12.16
C ARG A 60 -7.39 5.67 -12.75
N LEU A 61 -6.35 5.74 -11.93
CA LEU A 61 -5.01 5.99 -12.44
C LEU A 61 -4.69 4.88 -13.46
N PRO A 62 -4.32 5.22 -14.72
CA PRO A 62 -3.89 4.22 -15.66
C PRO A 62 -2.67 3.50 -15.08
N ARG A 63 -2.67 2.16 -15.13
CA ARG A 63 -1.56 1.31 -14.69
C ARG A 63 -0.36 1.47 -15.62
N ARG A 64 0.23 2.67 -15.68
CA ARG A 64 1.21 3.04 -16.71
C ARG A 64 2.53 2.27 -16.59
N ASN A 65 2.83 1.71 -15.41
CA ASN A 65 4.12 1.07 -15.12
C ASN A 65 4.01 -0.29 -14.41
N ARG A 66 2.93 -1.07 -14.63
CA ARG A 66 2.91 -2.45 -14.13
C ARG A 66 3.54 -3.35 -15.18
N GLN A 67 4.87 -3.30 -15.28
CA GLN A 67 5.62 -4.35 -15.96
C GLN A 67 5.15 -5.69 -15.36
N PRO A 68 4.69 -6.68 -16.16
CA PRO A 68 4.35 -7.98 -15.61
C PRO A 68 5.52 -8.48 -14.77
N ALA A 69 5.23 -8.88 -13.53
CA ALA A 69 6.22 -9.28 -12.52
C ALA A 69 7.09 -10.48 -12.93
N PHE A 70 6.86 -11.04 -14.11
CA PHE A 70 7.54 -12.19 -14.70
C PHE A 70 8.65 -11.82 -15.70
N GLN A 71 8.93 -10.53 -15.93
CA GLN A 71 9.98 -10.08 -16.86
C GLN A 71 11.39 -10.03 -16.23
N VAL A 72 11.73 -10.96 -15.34
CA VAL A 72 13.12 -11.07 -14.89
C VAL A 72 13.90 -11.75 -16.02
N PRO A 73 14.92 -11.10 -16.62
CA PRO A 73 15.71 -11.73 -17.66
C PRO A 73 16.49 -12.90 -17.06
N LEU A 74 16.38 -14.08 -17.68
CA LEU A 74 17.14 -15.27 -17.28
C LEU A 74 18.64 -14.99 -17.34
N SER A 75 19.36 -15.40 -16.29
CA SER A 75 20.82 -15.38 -16.26
C SER A 75 21.39 -16.33 -17.33
N ALA A 76 22.61 -16.07 -17.79
CA ALA A 76 23.26 -16.90 -18.82
C ALA A 76 23.30 -18.39 -18.40
N LYS A 77 23.60 -18.64 -17.11
CA LYS A 77 23.61 -19.99 -16.53
C LYS A 77 22.24 -20.66 -16.57
N GLU A 78 21.16 -19.91 -16.34
CA GLU A 78 19.80 -20.47 -16.33
C GLU A 78 19.34 -20.81 -17.74
N LYS A 79 19.72 -20.00 -18.74
CA LYS A 79 19.46 -20.30 -20.15
C LYS A 79 20.14 -21.59 -20.58
N GLU A 80 21.38 -21.81 -20.16
CA GLU A 80 22.09 -23.07 -20.44
C GLU A 80 21.44 -24.27 -19.75
N GLN A 81 21.00 -24.11 -18.50
CA GLN A 81 20.30 -25.17 -17.78
C GLN A 81 18.97 -25.51 -18.44
N GLN A 82 18.23 -24.52 -18.92
CA GLN A 82 16.96 -24.72 -19.60
C GLN A 82 17.12 -25.55 -20.87
N LYS A 83 18.18 -25.32 -21.65
CA LYS A 83 18.49 -26.10 -22.86
C LYS A 83 18.79 -27.57 -22.56
N ARG A 84 19.43 -27.85 -21.42
CA ARG A 84 19.85 -29.21 -21.02
C ARG A 84 18.77 -29.98 -20.26
N LYS A 85 17.68 -29.32 -19.85
CA LYS A 85 16.67 -29.91 -18.98
C LYS A 85 15.75 -30.84 -19.78
N GLN A 86 15.89 -32.14 -19.53
CA GLN A 86 15.07 -33.17 -20.17
C GLN A 86 14.05 -33.73 -19.17
N TYR A 87 12.80 -33.87 -19.62
CA TYR A 87 11.75 -34.54 -18.85
C TYR A 87 11.24 -35.79 -19.58
N PRO A 88 10.60 -36.72 -18.86
CA PRO A 88 9.89 -37.83 -19.48
C PRO A 88 8.87 -37.33 -20.51
N HIS A 89 8.71 -38.07 -21.62
CA HIS A 89 7.76 -37.76 -22.70
C HIS A 89 7.97 -36.44 -23.46
N MET A 90 9.10 -35.75 -23.26
CA MET A 90 9.49 -34.61 -24.09
C MET A 90 10.23 -35.07 -25.36
N MET A 91 10.37 -34.13 -26.31
CA MET A 91 11.25 -34.27 -27.47
C MET A 91 12.65 -34.74 -27.04
N PRO A 92 13.29 -35.68 -27.75
CA PRO A 92 14.67 -36.03 -27.51
C PRO A 92 15.59 -34.80 -27.59
N PRO A 93 16.66 -34.75 -26.79
CA PRO A 93 17.57 -33.60 -26.77
C PRO A 93 18.29 -33.44 -28.11
N GLU A 94 18.69 -32.20 -28.41
CA GLU A 94 19.44 -31.83 -29.60
C GLU A 94 20.72 -32.67 -29.72
N GLY A 95 21.05 -33.09 -30.94
CA GLY A 95 22.21 -33.96 -31.22
C GLY A 95 21.96 -35.46 -31.07
N THR A 96 20.79 -35.89 -30.59
CA THR A 96 20.40 -37.31 -30.65
C THR A 96 19.88 -37.70 -32.04
N PHE A 97 20.07 -38.96 -32.44
CA PHE A 97 19.56 -39.47 -33.71
C PHE A 97 18.04 -39.32 -33.84
N PHE A 98 17.28 -39.64 -32.79
CA PHE A 98 15.84 -39.48 -32.79
C PHE A 98 15.40 -38.02 -32.94
N HIS A 99 16.12 -37.07 -32.33
CA HIS A 99 15.86 -35.64 -32.53
C HIS A 99 16.05 -35.27 -34.01
N TRP A 100 17.16 -35.72 -34.62
CA TRP A 100 17.43 -35.50 -36.04
C TRP A 100 16.34 -36.10 -36.93
N PHE A 101 15.96 -37.36 -36.70
CA PHE A 101 14.94 -38.07 -37.48
C PHE A 101 13.57 -37.38 -37.43
N LEU A 102 13.18 -36.86 -36.27
CA LEU A 102 11.88 -36.19 -36.10
C LEU A 102 11.85 -34.80 -36.75
N THR A 103 12.97 -34.06 -36.71
CA THR A 103 13.05 -32.68 -37.20
C THR A 103 13.43 -32.58 -38.68
N ASN A 104 14.18 -33.54 -39.23
CA ASN A 104 14.62 -33.56 -40.62
C ASN A 104 13.71 -34.44 -41.46
N ARG A 105 12.49 -33.94 -41.69
CA ARG A 105 11.54 -34.52 -42.65
C ARG A 105 11.51 -33.61 -43.87
N THR A 106 12.21 -34.03 -44.91
CA THR A 106 12.09 -33.50 -46.27
C THR A 106 11.13 -34.36 -47.06
#